data_AF-A0A9P8A9F5-F1
#
_entry.id   AF-A0A9P8A9F5-F1
#
_cell.length_a   1.000
_cell.length_b   1.000
_cell.length_c   1.000
_cell.angle_alpha   90.00
_cell.angle_beta   90.00
_cell.angle_gamma   90.00
#
_symmetry.space_group_name_H-M   'P 1'
#
loop_
_entity.id
_entity.type
_entity.pdbx_description
1 polymer ?
#
loop_
_entity_poly.entity_id
_entity_poly.type
_entity_poly.pdbx_seq_one_letter_code
_entity_poly.pdbx_strand_id
1 'polypeptide(L)'
;MAEKNQSQDDIQNQDWRSIRGASNDLSKKVKSTPKVQENISLGPQVRGDEEVFGVAHIFASFNDTFVHITDLTGRETISRVTGGMKVKADRDEASPYAAMLAAQDVAVKCKEVGITALHIKLRATGGNRSKTPGPGAQSALRALARAGMKIGRIEDVTPTPTDSTRKKGGRRGRRL
;
A
#
# COMPACT_ATOMS: atom_id res chain seq x y z
N MET A 1 -97.67 -24.81 6.20
CA MET A 1 -97.17 -25.26 4.88
C MET A 1 -95.84 -24.57 4.64
N ALA A 2 -94.79 -25.34 4.28
CA ALA A 2 -93.47 -24.91 3.79
C ALA A 2 -92.55 -24.17 4.78
N GLU A 3 -91.22 -24.32 4.86
CA GLU A 3 -90.24 -25.33 4.42
C GLU A 3 -88.88 -25.00 5.11
N LYS A 4 -88.15 -26.04 5.54
CA LYS A 4 -86.68 -26.24 5.72
C LYS A 4 -85.67 -25.10 6.05
N ASN A 5 -84.96 -25.35 7.17
CA ASN A 5 -83.48 -25.42 7.40
C ASN A 5 -82.52 -24.26 7.09
N GLN A 6 -81.83 -23.77 8.14
CA GLN A 6 -80.35 -23.65 8.30
C GLN A 6 -80.04 -22.98 9.66
N SER A 7 -79.53 -23.70 10.66
CA SER A 7 -78.10 -23.95 11.00
C SER A 7 -77.49 -22.88 11.93
N GLN A 8 -77.14 -23.35 13.13
CA GLN A 8 -76.07 -22.89 14.03
C GLN A 8 -76.24 -21.55 14.75
N ASP A 9 -77.04 -21.59 15.82
CA ASP A 9 -76.68 -21.21 17.20
C ASP A 9 -75.65 -20.08 17.34
N ASP A 10 -76.14 -18.90 17.04
CA ASP A 10 -76.16 -17.78 17.97
C ASP A 10 -75.84 -18.13 19.46
N ILE A 11 -75.00 -17.28 20.06
CA ILE A 11 -75.09 -16.78 21.45
C ILE A 11 -74.14 -17.41 22.50
N GLN A 12 -73.22 -16.53 22.93
CA GLN A 12 -72.69 -16.30 24.30
C GLN A 12 -71.47 -17.08 24.80
N ASN A 13 -70.31 -16.41 24.95
CA ASN A 13 -69.85 -15.64 26.14
C ASN A 13 -69.32 -16.53 27.27
N GLN A 14 -67.99 -16.60 27.44
CA GLN A 14 -67.26 -16.05 28.61
C GLN A 14 -65.82 -16.59 28.77
N ASP A 15 -64.91 -15.65 29.00
CA ASP A 15 -63.68 -15.68 29.79
C ASP A 15 -62.63 -16.81 29.64
N TRP A 16 -61.45 -16.42 29.12
CA TRP A 16 -60.18 -17.13 29.32
C TRP A 16 -59.04 -16.23 29.84
N ARG A 17 -59.36 -15.06 30.41
CA ARG A 17 -58.39 -14.22 31.13
C ARG A 17 -58.17 -14.72 32.56
N SER A 18 -57.49 -15.85 32.72
CA SER A 18 -56.65 -16.15 33.90
C SER A 18 -56.12 -17.58 33.79
N ILE A 19 -54.85 -17.72 33.40
CA ILE A 19 -53.83 -18.43 34.18
C ILE A 19 -52.52 -18.33 33.39
N ARG A 20 -51.61 -17.59 34.01
CA ARG A 20 -50.24 -17.34 33.60
C ARG A 20 -49.44 -18.65 33.59
N GLY A 21 -48.62 -18.84 32.57
CA GLY A 21 -47.56 -19.84 32.54
C GLY A 21 -46.51 -19.41 31.52
N ALA A 22 -45.56 -18.59 31.96
CA ALA A 22 -44.52 -18.00 31.14
C ALA A 22 -43.50 -19.05 30.67
N SER A 23 -43.40 -19.26 29.36
CA SER A 23 -42.18 -19.76 28.70
C SER A 23 -41.65 -18.66 27.79
N ASN A 24 -40.67 -17.94 28.32
CA ASN A 24 -39.95 -16.87 27.62
C ASN A 24 -39.24 -17.40 26.38
N ASP A 25 -39.55 -16.79 25.24
CA ASP A 25 -38.78 -16.86 24.01
C ASP A 25 -37.31 -16.45 24.25
N LEU A 26 -36.44 -17.46 24.33
CA LEU A 26 -34.99 -17.29 24.29
C LEU A 26 -34.51 -17.12 22.84
N SER A 27 -34.99 -16.07 22.17
CA SER A 27 -34.29 -15.50 21.02
C SER A 27 -33.70 -14.14 21.43
N LYS A 28 -32.64 -14.21 22.25
CA LYS A 28 -31.75 -13.05 22.44
C LYS A 28 -31.11 -12.75 21.09
N LYS A 29 -31.75 -11.84 20.34
CA LYS A 29 -31.16 -11.13 19.22
C LYS A 29 -29.95 -10.39 19.80
N VAL A 30 -28.79 -11.02 19.75
CA VAL A 30 -27.51 -10.39 20.06
C VAL A 30 -27.38 -9.26 19.04
N LYS A 31 -27.77 -8.05 19.44
CA LYS A 31 -27.37 -6.83 18.75
C LYS A 31 -25.86 -6.86 18.80
N SER A 32 -25.22 -7.29 17.71
CA SER A 32 -23.80 -7.06 17.51
C SER A 32 -23.63 -5.55 17.63
N THR A 33 -23.03 -5.11 18.74
CA THR A 33 -22.50 -3.77 18.83
C THR A 33 -21.63 -3.57 17.59
N PRO A 34 -21.84 -2.52 16.78
CA PRO A 34 -20.89 -2.21 15.73
C PRO A 34 -19.57 -2.01 16.47
N LYS A 35 -18.60 -2.91 16.23
CA LYS A 35 -17.23 -2.70 16.69
C LYS A 35 -16.83 -1.39 16.02
N VAL A 36 -16.79 -0.32 16.81
CA VAL A 36 -16.21 0.95 16.39
C VAL A 36 -14.78 0.58 16.04
N GLN A 37 -14.49 0.49 14.74
CA GLN A 37 -13.12 0.42 14.27
C GLN A 37 -12.56 1.80 14.59
N GLU A 38 -11.94 1.93 15.76
CA GLU A 38 -11.10 3.08 16.02
C GLU A 38 -10.02 3.04 14.94
N ASN A 39 -10.05 4.02 14.03
CA ASN A 39 -8.96 4.28 13.12
C ASN A 39 -7.79 4.75 13.99
N ILE A 40 -7.02 3.81 14.52
CA ILE A 40 -5.75 4.08 15.17
C ILE A 40 -4.85 4.67 14.07
N SER A 41 -4.77 6.00 14.04
CA SER A 41 -3.87 6.70 13.14
C SER A 41 -2.45 6.49 13.66
N LEU A 42 -1.78 5.50 13.08
CA LEU A 42 -0.37 5.24 13.31
C LEU A 42 0.41 6.20 12.41
N GLY A 43 0.97 7.24 12.99
CA GLY A 43 1.77 8.22 12.29
C GLY A 43 2.35 9.27 13.23
N PRO A 44 3.37 10.02 12.81
CA PRO A 44 3.92 11.11 13.60
C PRO A 44 2.85 12.19 13.86
N GLN A 45 2.83 12.70 15.09
CA GLN A 45 1.97 13.82 15.47
C GLN A 45 2.59 15.12 14.97
N VAL A 46 2.25 15.51 13.75
CA VAL A 46 2.77 16.72 13.12
C VAL A 46 1.83 17.90 13.32
N ARG A 47 2.40 19.11 13.46
CA ARG A 47 1.65 20.36 13.37
C ARG A 47 1.30 20.62 11.91
N GLY A 48 0.16 21.28 11.65
CA GLY A 48 -0.51 21.27 10.34
C GLY A 48 0.35 21.62 9.12
N ASP A 49 1.36 22.49 9.27
CA ASP A 49 2.21 22.93 8.15
C ASP A 49 3.56 22.20 8.08
N GLU A 50 3.86 21.28 8.99
CA GLU A 50 5.15 20.62 9.09
C GLU A 50 5.21 19.35 8.23
N GLU A 51 6.31 19.20 7.48
CA GLU A 51 6.51 18.07 6.59
C GLU A 51 7.31 16.97 7.30
N VAL A 52 6.79 15.74 7.20
CA VAL A 52 7.49 14.55 7.67
C VAL A 52 8.33 14.04 6.52
N PHE A 53 9.64 14.13 6.68
CA PHE A 53 10.60 13.70 5.67
C PHE A 53 10.98 12.23 5.83
N GLY A 54 10.93 11.51 4.72
CA GLY A 54 11.61 10.22 4.53
C GLY A 54 12.73 10.33 3.49
N VAL A 55 13.44 9.23 3.27
CA VAL A 55 14.47 9.12 2.23
C VAL A 55 14.06 8.05 1.22
N ALA A 56 13.90 8.43 -0.03
CA ALA A 56 13.68 7.54 -1.16
C ALA A 56 15.02 7.15 -1.81
N HIS A 57 15.45 5.93 -1.53
CA HIS A 57 16.55 5.26 -2.21
C HIS A 57 16.04 4.64 -3.52
N ILE A 58 16.30 5.33 -4.63
CA ILE A 58 15.95 4.86 -5.97
C ILE A 58 17.18 4.18 -6.55
N PHE A 59 17.20 2.85 -6.56
CA PHE A 59 18.24 2.10 -7.25
C PHE A 59 17.79 1.72 -8.65
N ALA A 60 18.40 2.33 -9.65
CA ALA A 60 18.06 2.12 -11.05
C ALA A 60 19.22 1.41 -11.77
N SER A 61 19.05 0.11 -12.01
CA SER A 61 19.94 -0.68 -12.84
C SER A 61 19.34 -0.89 -14.23
N PHE A 62 20.10 -1.54 -15.12
CA PHE A 62 19.61 -1.89 -16.45
C PHE A 62 18.70 -3.13 -16.47
N ASN A 63 18.64 -3.87 -15.35
CA ASN A 63 17.87 -5.11 -15.26
C ASN A 63 16.65 -4.95 -14.35
N ASP A 64 16.73 -4.12 -13.32
CA ASP A 64 15.62 -3.86 -12.40
C ASP A 64 15.72 -2.47 -11.76
N THR A 65 14.62 -2.01 -11.21
CA THR A 65 14.45 -0.72 -10.53
C THR A 65 13.84 -0.92 -9.15
N PHE A 66 14.45 -0.32 -8.13
CA PHE A 66 14.01 -0.44 -6.75
C PHE A 66 13.59 0.93 -6.25
N VAL A 67 12.42 1.00 -5.65
CA VAL A 67 11.94 2.16 -4.90
C VAL A 67 11.88 1.73 -3.44
N HIS A 68 12.83 2.24 -2.67
CA HIS A 68 12.97 1.90 -1.25
C HIS A 68 12.89 3.17 -0.41
N ILE A 69 11.89 3.26 0.44
CA ILE A 69 11.69 4.40 1.32
C ILE A 69 12.01 4.01 2.76
N THR A 70 12.86 4.82 3.37
CA THR A 70 13.33 4.69 4.74
C THR A 70 13.06 5.95 5.52
N ASP A 71 13.31 5.87 6.82
CA ASP A 71 13.48 7.03 7.68
C ASP A 71 14.73 7.86 7.31
N LEU A 72 14.92 9.00 7.98
CA LEU A 72 16.07 9.90 7.77
C LEU A 72 17.41 9.27 8.13
N THR A 73 17.45 8.37 9.12
CA THR A 73 18.69 7.67 9.49
C THR A 73 19.08 6.61 8.44
N GLY A 74 18.10 6.16 7.64
CA GLY A 74 18.29 5.12 6.62
C GLY A 74 18.35 3.71 7.19
N ARG A 75 18.03 3.52 8.48
CA ARG A 75 18.08 2.23 9.16
C ARG A 75 16.74 1.50 9.08
N GLU A 76 15.64 2.22 9.26
CA GLU A 76 14.31 1.64 9.30
C GLU A 76 13.61 1.81 7.96
N THR A 77 13.08 0.70 7.45
CA THR A 77 12.47 0.62 6.13
C THR A 77 10.96 0.73 6.25
N ILE A 78 10.38 1.69 5.55
CA ILE A 78 8.93 1.93 5.61
C ILE A 78 8.24 1.14 4.50
N SER A 79 8.78 1.22 3.28
CA SER A 79 8.27 0.45 2.16
C SER A 79 9.36 0.18 1.14
N ARG A 80 9.37 -1.05 0.61
CA ARG A 80 10.30 -1.48 -0.43
C ARG A 80 9.54 -2.23 -1.51
N VAL A 81 9.58 -1.70 -2.73
CA VAL A 81 8.95 -2.31 -3.90
C VAL A 81 9.90 -2.20 -5.08
N THR A 82 9.97 -3.25 -5.90
CA THR A 82 10.78 -3.26 -7.12
C THR A 82 9.89 -3.28 -8.37
N GLY A 83 10.48 -2.95 -9.52
CA GLY A 83 9.83 -3.06 -10.82
C GLY A 83 9.41 -4.50 -11.11
N GLY A 84 10.29 -5.47 -10.85
CA GLY A 84 9.98 -6.90 -11.01
C GLY A 84 8.85 -7.43 -10.11
N MET A 85 8.51 -6.77 -9.00
CA MET A 85 7.31 -7.15 -8.23
C MET A 85 6.00 -6.76 -8.92
N LYS A 86 6.02 -5.79 -9.84
CA LYS A 86 4.84 -5.26 -10.54
C LYS A 86 4.65 -5.85 -11.93
N VAL A 87 5.71 -6.40 -12.53
CA VAL A 87 5.68 -6.96 -13.87
C VAL A 87 6.18 -8.40 -13.82
N LYS A 88 5.48 -9.31 -14.52
CA LYS A 88 5.80 -10.75 -14.51
C LYS A 88 6.86 -11.16 -15.54
N ALA A 89 7.26 -10.25 -16.42
CA ALA A 89 8.19 -10.52 -17.50
C ALA A 89 9.58 -9.99 -17.13
N ASP A 90 10.57 -10.89 -17.06
CA ASP A 90 11.95 -10.60 -16.64
C ASP A 90 12.60 -9.48 -17.46
N ARG A 91 12.27 -9.39 -18.77
CA ARG A 91 12.81 -8.36 -19.66
C ARG A 91 12.31 -6.95 -19.33
N ASP A 92 11.15 -6.85 -18.70
CA ASP A 92 10.41 -5.60 -18.48
C ASP A 92 10.55 -5.10 -17.03
N GLU A 93 11.36 -5.75 -16.19
CA GLU A 93 11.62 -5.37 -14.79
C GLU A 93 12.28 -3.99 -14.67
N ALA A 94 13.22 -3.65 -15.57
CA ALA A 94 13.85 -2.33 -15.64
C ALA A 94 12.99 -1.27 -16.34
N SER A 95 11.85 -1.66 -16.93
CA SER A 95 11.09 -0.77 -17.80
C SER A 95 10.61 0.49 -17.04
N PRO A 96 10.51 1.63 -17.73
CA PRO A 96 10.00 2.86 -17.10
C PRO A 96 8.57 2.69 -16.56
N TYR A 97 7.79 1.81 -17.21
CA TYR A 97 6.44 1.48 -16.77
C TYR A 97 6.43 0.70 -15.44
N ALA A 98 7.29 -0.31 -15.30
CA ALA A 98 7.44 -1.06 -14.05
C ALA A 98 7.84 -0.14 -12.89
N ALA A 99 8.81 0.75 -13.13
CA ALA A 99 9.30 1.71 -12.15
C ALA A 99 8.19 2.69 -11.69
N MET A 100 7.34 3.14 -12.61
CA MET A 100 6.20 4.01 -12.30
C MET A 100 5.19 3.30 -11.38
N LEU A 101 4.82 2.06 -11.69
CA LEU A 101 3.89 1.28 -10.87
C LEU A 101 4.45 1.01 -9.46
N ALA A 102 5.75 0.71 -9.38
CA ALA A 102 6.43 0.53 -8.09
C ALA A 102 6.41 1.81 -7.25
N ALA A 103 6.72 2.96 -7.85
CA ALA A 103 6.69 4.25 -7.17
C ALA A 103 5.29 4.65 -6.66
N GLN A 104 4.24 4.36 -7.43
CA GLN A 104 2.86 4.62 -7.02
C GLN A 104 2.44 3.79 -5.81
N ASP A 105 2.76 2.48 -5.81
CA ASP A 105 2.45 1.59 -4.69
C ASP A 105 3.17 2.01 -3.40
N VAL A 106 4.43 2.42 -3.52
CA VAL A 106 5.21 2.91 -2.38
C VAL A 106 4.63 4.22 -1.84
N ALA A 107 4.21 5.15 -2.71
CA ALA A 107 3.63 6.42 -2.30
C ALA A 107 2.33 6.24 -1.51
N VAL A 108 1.48 5.28 -1.89
CA VAL A 108 0.25 4.95 -1.13
C VAL A 108 0.60 4.51 0.29
N LYS A 109 1.51 3.54 0.43
CA LYS A 109 1.97 3.04 1.74
C LYS A 109 2.61 4.13 2.61
N CYS A 110 3.34 5.06 2.00
CA CYS A 110 3.95 6.16 2.74
C CYS A 110 2.92 7.16 3.28
N LYS A 111 1.83 7.39 2.55
CA LYS A 111 0.71 8.22 3.03
C LYS A 111 -0.04 7.57 4.18
N GLU A 112 -0.21 6.26 4.16
CA GLU A 112 -0.82 5.50 5.26
C GLU A 112 -0.02 5.66 6.56
N VAL A 113 1.32 5.72 6.47
CA VAL A 113 2.23 5.91 7.60
C VAL A 113 2.38 7.38 8.01
N GLY A 114 1.94 8.33 7.17
CA GLY A 114 2.00 9.77 7.44
C GLY A 114 3.27 10.49 6.98
N ILE A 115 4.04 9.91 6.05
CA ILE A 115 5.15 10.63 5.38
C ILE A 115 4.57 11.55 4.31
N THR A 116 4.98 12.81 4.31
CA THR A 116 4.48 13.82 3.37
C THR A 116 5.55 14.27 2.37
N ALA A 117 6.83 14.21 2.74
CA ALA A 117 7.95 14.65 1.92
C ALA A 117 9.08 13.61 1.84
N LEU A 118 9.84 13.62 0.75
CA LEU A 118 10.92 12.67 0.49
C LEU A 118 12.19 13.38 0.00
N HIS A 119 13.33 13.04 0.59
CA HIS A 119 14.64 13.26 -0.01
C HIS A 119 14.97 12.11 -0.95
N ILE A 120 15.48 12.40 -2.14
CA ILE A 120 15.77 11.39 -3.15
C ILE A 120 17.27 11.13 -3.17
N LYS A 121 17.64 9.86 -3.00
CA LYS A 121 18.98 9.34 -3.23
C LYS A 121 18.93 8.42 -4.45
N LEU A 122 19.34 8.94 -5.59
CA LEU A 122 19.42 8.18 -6.84
C LEU A 122 20.71 7.38 -6.87
N ARG A 123 20.63 6.11 -7.26
CA ARG A 123 21.78 5.20 -7.27
C ARG A 123 21.80 4.37 -8.55
N ALA A 124 22.87 4.47 -9.33
CA ALA A 124 23.19 3.52 -10.38
C ALA A 124 23.96 2.31 -9.82
N THR A 125 24.31 1.35 -10.67
CA THR A 125 25.05 0.14 -10.24
C THR A 125 26.44 0.49 -9.68
N GLY A 126 27.16 1.40 -10.34
CA GLY A 126 28.44 1.93 -9.89
C GLY A 126 29.56 0.89 -9.74
N GLY A 127 30.58 1.25 -8.96
CA GLY A 127 31.79 0.44 -8.78
C GLY A 127 32.57 0.30 -10.09
N ASN A 128 32.86 -0.95 -10.47
CA ASN A 128 33.49 -1.29 -11.75
C ASN A 128 32.47 -1.50 -12.91
N ARG A 129 31.17 -1.26 -12.66
CA ARG A 129 30.09 -1.39 -13.65
C ARG A 129 29.65 -0.01 -14.15
N SER A 130 28.44 0.09 -14.71
CA SER A 130 27.92 1.36 -15.22
C SER A 130 27.59 2.32 -14.08
N LYS A 131 28.05 3.56 -14.23
CA LYS A 131 27.71 4.69 -13.34
C LYS A 131 26.46 5.44 -13.82
N THR A 132 25.98 5.15 -15.02
CA THR A 132 24.76 5.76 -15.56
C THR A 132 23.53 5.06 -14.95
N PRO A 133 22.57 5.82 -14.39
CA PRO A 133 21.31 5.27 -13.91
C PRO A 133 20.54 4.56 -15.03
N GLY A 134 19.84 3.48 -14.67
CA GLY A 134 18.99 2.74 -15.59
C GLY A 134 17.74 3.51 -16.03
N PRO A 135 16.99 2.97 -17.02
CA PRO A 135 15.87 3.65 -17.66
C PRO A 135 14.71 4.01 -16.71
N GLY A 136 14.49 3.24 -15.63
CA GLY A 136 13.42 3.54 -14.67
C GLY A 136 13.70 4.66 -13.67
N ALA A 137 14.92 5.22 -13.64
CA ALA A 137 15.29 6.28 -12.69
C ALA A 137 14.37 7.51 -12.77
N GLN A 138 14.25 8.07 -13.98
CA GLN A 138 13.50 9.31 -14.21
C GLN A 138 11.99 9.07 -14.04
N SER A 139 11.50 7.89 -14.47
CA SER A 139 10.09 7.53 -14.38
C SER A 139 9.64 7.34 -12.93
N ALA A 140 10.44 6.67 -12.08
CA ALA A 140 10.14 6.53 -10.66
C ALA A 140 10.07 7.88 -9.94
N LEU A 141 11.06 8.77 -10.17
CA LEU A 141 11.09 10.10 -9.57
C LEU A 141 9.86 10.92 -9.97
N ARG A 142 9.52 10.93 -11.27
CA ARG A 142 8.35 11.64 -11.77
C ARG A 142 7.05 11.08 -11.21
N ALA A 143 6.96 9.76 -11.03
CA ALA A 143 5.80 9.09 -10.48
C ALA A 143 5.58 9.45 -9.00
N LEU A 144 6.64 9.51 -8.19
CA LEU A 144 6.56 9.95 -6.78
C LEU A 144 6.04 11.39 -6.66
N ALA A 145 6.55 12.29 -7.50
CA ALA A 145 6.09 13.68 -7.53
C ALA A 145 4.59 13.77 -7.93
N ARG A 146 4.18 13.02 -8.95
CA ARG A 146 2.77 12.96 -9.39
C ARG A 146 1.85 12.30 -8.38
N ALA A 147 2.36 11.36 -7.59
CA ALA A 147 1.60 10.72 -6.51
C ALA A 147 1.35 11.68 -5.32
N GLY A 148 1.88 12.90 -5.36
CA GLY A 148 1.65 13.93 -4.35
C GLY A 148 2.63 13.89 -3.17
N MET A 149 3.75 13.18 -3.30
CA MET A 149 4.86 13.30 -2.34
C MET A 149 5.63 14.58 -2.64
N LYS A 150 5.91 15.38 -1.61
CA LYS A 150 6.75 16.58 -1.77
C LYS A 150 8.21 16.17 -1.93
N ILE A 151 8.89 16.72 -2.94
CA ILE A 151 10.28 16.38 -3.25
C ILE A 151 11.20 17.39 -2.58
N GLY A 152 12.08 16.91 -1.71
CA GLY A 152 13.14 17.71 -1.11
C GLY A 152 14.41 17.67 -1.95
N ARG A 153 15.53 17.36 -1.30
CA ARG A 153 16.85 17.28 -1.94
C ARG A 153 16.96 16.06 -2.84
N ILE A 154 17.66 16.20 -3.97
CA ILE A 154 17.98 15.13 -4.89
C ILE A 154 19.49 14.98 -4.93
N GLU A 155 19.99 13.80 -4.61
CA GLU A 155 21.42 13.48 -4.55
C GLU A 155 21.71 12.22 -5.35
N ASP A 156 22.85 12.20 -6.06
CA ASP A 156 23.39 10.99 -6.66
C ASP A 156 24.34 10.30 -5.67
N VAL A 157 23.98 9.09 -5.25
CA VAL A 157 24.77 8.25 -4.33
C VAL A 157 25.36 7.03 -5.04
N THR A 158 25.56 7.13 -6.36
CA THR A 158 26.21 6.09 -7.15
C THR A 158 27.63 5.83 -6.62
N PRO A 159 27.96 4.59 -6.23
CA PRO A 159 29.26 4.30 -5.62
C PRO A 159 30.37 4.50 -6.66
N THR A 160 31.22 5.50 -6.43
CA THR A 160 32.34 5.84 -7.30
C THR A 160 33.65 5.53 -6.56
N PRO A 161 34.39 4.47 -6.97
CA PRO A 161 35.65 4.13 -6.33
C PRO A 161 36.79 5.02 -6.82
N THR A 162 37.78 5.30 -5.96
CA THR A 162 39.01 6.04 -6.32
C THR A 162 39.86 5.26 -7.33
N ASP A 163 40.06 3.96 -7.06
CA ASP A 163 40.54 2.96 -8.02
C ASP A 163 39.67 1.71 -7.90
N SER A 164 39.54 0.95 -8.98
CA SER A 164 38.57 -0.14 -9.08
C SER A 164 39.22 -1.49 -9.34
N THR A 165 38.58 -2.55 -8.85
CA THR A 165 38.95 -3.92 -9.22
C THR A 165 38.67 -4.18 -10.69
N ARG A 166 39.36 -5.17 -11.27
CA ARG A 166 39.20 -5.58 -12.67
C ARG A 166 37.72 -5.81 -13.02
N LYS A 167 37.23 -5.09 -14.04
CA LYS A 167 35.85 -5.22 -14.55
C LYS A 167 35.57 -6.64 -15.05
N LYS A 168 34.31 -7.09 -14.88
CA LYS A 168 33.85 -8.37 -15.43
C LYS A 168 34.01 -8.40 -16.95
N GLY A 169 34.76 -9.39 -17.45
CA GLY A 169 35.06 -9.57 -18.86
C GLY A 169 36.50 -9.98 -19.11
N GLY A 170 36.79 -10.50 -20.30
CA GLY A 170 38.16 -10.73 -20.74
C GLY A 170 38.86 -9.42 -21.12
N ARG A 171 40.17 -9.47 -21.40
CA ARG A 171 40.92 -8.31 -21.94
C ARG A 171 40.29 -7.74 -23.21
N ARG A 172 39.64 -8.59 -24.01
CA ARG A 172 38.95 -8.23 -25.26
C ARG A 172 37.51 -7.75 -25.06
N GLY A 173 37.02 -7.68 -23.83
CA GLY A 173 35.65 -7.25 -23.50
C GLY A 173 34.58 -8.31 -23.77
N ARG A 174 33.31 -7.89 -23.75
CA ARG A 174 32.15 -8.70 -24.11
C ARG A 174 31.92 -8.55 -25.62
N ARG A 175 32.05 -9.64 -26.37
CA ARG A 175 31.80 -9.71 -27.82
C ARG A 175 30.48 -10.42 -28.03
N LEU A 176 29.47 -9.67 -28.46
CA LEU A 176 28.17 -10.15 -28.92
C LEU A 176 27.91 -9.52 -30.26
#